data_AF-E8URL9-F1
#
_entry.id   AF-E8URL9-F1
#
_cell.length_a   1.000
_cell.length_b   1.000
_cell.length_c   1.000
_cell.angle_alpha   90.00
_cell.angle_beta   90.00
_cell.angle_gamma   90.00
#
_symmetry.space_group_name_H-M   'P 1'
#
loop_
_entity.id
_entity.type
_entity.pdbx_description
1 polymer ?
#
loop_
_entity_poly.entity_id
_entity_poly.type
_entity_poly.pdbx_seq_one_letter_code
_entity_poly.pdbx_strand_id
1 'polypeptide(L)'
;MNKKITSLFVILLIVTFTTSAYAAITTIVYQSGPNLVKSTEYYQYKYVGYIQLTSAYNDNGWSRLRGYIRYYIPNTDKDTGRCYTDWSLNGELVSREITFYDTLNPFAEKVRFEYGFDSVPYGSGILPFTISTPMVEVFEIKIGK
;
A
#
# COMPACT_ATOMS: atom_id res chain seq x y z
N MET A 1 6.55 -52.64 -15.86
CA MET A 1 6.22 -51.52 -14.97
C MET A 1 4.79 -51.70 -14.45
N ASN A 2 4.59 -51.74 -13.14
CA ASN A 2 3.30 -52.11 -12.54
C ASN A 2 2.28 -50.98 -12.76
N LYS A 3 1.14 -51.24 -13.40
CA LYS A 3 0.14 -50.21 -13.79
C LYS A 3 -0.29 -49.31 -12.62
N LYS A 4 -0.29 -49.85 -11.40
CA LYS A 4 -0.58 -49.10 -10.16
C LYS A 4 0.49 -48.05 -9.83
N ILE A 5 1.76 -48.34 -10.07
CA ILE A 5 2.88 -47.42 -9.83
C ILE A 5 2.86 -46.30 -10.88
N THR A 6 2.60 -46.63 -12.14
CA THR A 6 2.48 -45.64 -13.22
C THR A 6 1.31 -44.69 -12.98
N SER A 7 0.18 -45.19 -12.50
CA SER A 7 -0.98 -44.36 -12.16
C SER A 7 -0.72 -43.45 -10.95
N LEU A 8 0.02 -43.92 -9.93
CA LEU A 8 0.41 -43.10 -8.78
C LEU A 8 1.34 -41.95 -9.20
N PHE A 9 2.31 -42.24 -10.07
CA PHE A 9 3.23 -41.23 -10.60
C PHE A 9 2.51 -40.16 -11.44
N VAL A 10 1.52 -40.55 -12.24
CA VAL A 10 0.72 -39.60 -13.03
C VAL A 10 -0.14 -38.71 -12.13
N ILE A 11 -0.76 -39.28 -11.08
CA ILE A 11 -1.54 -38.49 -10.11
C ILE A 11 -0.62 -37.51 -9.37
N LEU A 12 0.56 -37.97 -8.92
CA LEU A 12 1.52 -37.11 -8.22
C LEU A 12 2.01 -35.96 -9.11
N LEU A 13 2.26 -36.22 -10.39
CA LEU A 13 2.65 -35.20 -11.37
C LEU A 13 1.52 -34.18 -11.61
N ILE A 14 0.26 -34.62 -11.70
CA ILE A 14 -0.89 -33.72 -11.87
C ILE A 14 -1.10 -32.85 -10.62
N VAL A 15 -0.90 -33.40 -9.42
CA VAL A 15 -1.01 -32.65 -8.15
C VAL A 15 0.10 -31.61 -8.01
N THR A 16 1.34 -31.91 -8.44
CA THR A 16 2.44 -30.93 -8.41
C THR A 16 2.28 -29.82 -9.47
N PHE A 17 1.74 -30.13 -10.65
CA PHE A 17 1.43 -29.12 -11.67
C PHE A 17 0.23 -28.23 -11.32
N THR A 18 -0.75 -28.73 -10.55
CA THR A 18 -1.93 -27.94 -10.16
C THR A 18 -1.70 -27.08 -8.93
N THR A 19 -0.82 -27.49 -8.00
CA THR A 19 -0.47 -26.71 -6.80
C THR A 19 0.57 -25.62 -7.05
N SER A 20 1.38 -25.75 -8.11
CA SER A 20 2.34 -24.70 -8.53
C SER A 20 1.68 -23.52 -9.26
N ALA A 21 0.40 -23.64 -9.64
CA ALA A 21 -0.33 -22.65 -10.44
C ALA A 21 -1.06 -21.57 -9.61
N TYR A 22 -0.72 -21.36 -8.34
CA TYR A 22 -1.27 -20.29 -7.49
C TYR A 22 -0.19 -19.64 -6.60
N ALA A 23 1.01 -19.44 -7.12
CA ALA A 23 2.06 -18.75 -6.36
C ALA A 23 1.85 -17.23 -6.38
N ALA A 24 1.11 -16.72 -5.40
CA ALA A 24 1.16 -15.32 -5.03
C ALA A 24 2.38 -15.10 -4.13
N ILE A 25 3.33 -14.26 -4.54
CA ILE A 25 4.49 -13.92 -3.72
C ILE A 25 4.20 -12.58 -3.05
N THR A 26 3.98 -12.58 -1.74
CA THR A 26 3.78 -11.35 -0.96
C THR A 26 5.08 -10.94 -0.30
N THR A 27 5.54 -9.74 -0.61
CA THR A 27 6.69 -9.10 0.05
C THR A 27 6.17 -8.03 0.99
N ILE A 28 6.49 -8.15 2.29
CA ILE A 28 6.34 -7.06 3.25
C ILE A 28 7.50 -6.11 3.02
N VAL A 29 7.20 -4.92 2.50
CA VAL A 29 8.21 -3.91 2.14
C VAL A 29 8.51 -3.00 3.32
N TYR A 30 7.54 -2.83 4.21
CA TYR A 30 7.69 -2.06 5.43
C TYR A 30 6.67 -2.52 6.48
N GLN A 31 7.09 -2.62 7.74
CA GLN A 31 6.20 -2.89 8.86
C GLN A 31 6.73 -2.27 10.16
N SER A 32 5.87 -1.49 10.83
CA SER A 32 6.11 -0.94 12.17
C SER A 32 4.78 -0.76 12.87
N GLY A 33 4.48 -1.64 13.82
CA GLY A 33 3.18 -1.71 14.48
C GLY A 33 2.03 -1.79 13.46
N PRO A 34 1.04 -0.86 13.51
CA PRO A 34 -0.10 -0.83 12.59
C PRO A 34 0.23 -0.27 11.20
N ASN A 35 1.41 0.33 11.02
CA ASN A 35 1.87 0.85 9.74
C ASN A 35 2.49 -0.30 8.92
N LEU A 36 1.94 -0.56 7.74
CA LEU A 36 2.28 -1.73 6.93
C LEU A 36 2.27 -1.35 5.44
N VAL A 37 3.26 -1.83 4.70
CA VAL A 37 3.28 -1.81 3.24
C VAL A 37 3.65 -3.18 2.72
N LYS A 38 2.84 -3.70 1.79
CA LYS A 38 3.10 -4.96 1.11
C LYS A 38 2.88 -4.83 -0.39
N SER A 39 3.63 -5.64 -1.14
CA SER A 39 3.47 -5.84 -2.58
C SER A 39 3.29 -7.32 -2.83
N THR A 40 2.21 -7.70 -3.49
CA THR A 40 1.92 -9.09 -3.85
C THR A 40 1.97 -9.26 -5.36
N GLU A 41 2.86 -10.12 -5.83
CA GLU A 41 2.99 -10.50 -7.23
C GLU A 41 2.22 -11.79 -7.49
N TYR A 42 1.35 -11.76 -8.49
CA TYR A 42 0.59 -12.89 -9.00
C TYR A 42 1.03 -13.15 -10.44
N TYR A 43 1.51 -14.37 -10.70
CA TYR A 43 1.76 -14.86 -12.06
C TYR A 43 2.70 -13.98 -12.91
N GLN A 44 3.55 -13.15 -12.29
CA GLN A 44 4.47 -12.24 -12.98
C GLN A 44 3.82 -11.18 -13.89
N TYR A 45 2.51 -10.99 -13.80
CA TYR A 45 1.81 -9.97 -14.60
C TYR A 45 0.78 -9.17 -13.82
N LYS A 46 0.36 -9.63 -12.64
CA LYS A 46 -0.57 -8.89 -11.79
C LYS A 46 0.10 -8.57 -10.47
N TYR A 47 0.11 -7.30 -10.10
CA TYR A 47 0.73 -6.80 -8.88
C TYR A 47 -0.34 -6.11 -8.03
N VAL A 48 -0.42 -6.45 -6.75
CA VAL A 48 -1.35 -5.84 -5.80
C VAL A 48 -0.55 -5.21 -4.67
N GLY A 49 -0.62 -3.89 -4.58
CA GLY A 49 0.07 -3.12 -3.57
C GLY A 49 -0.92 -2.72 -2.50
N TYR A 50 -0.51 -2.80 -1.24
CA TYR A 50 -1.33 -2.41 -0.11
C TYR A 50 -0.50 -1.59 0.87
N ILE A 51 -1.07 -0.48 1.34
CA ILE A 51 -0.51 0.36 2.40
C ILE A 51 -1.57 0.63 3.45
N GLN A 52 -1.16 0.61 4.70
CA GLN A 52 -1.99 0.91 5.86
C GLN A 52 -1.18 1.71 6.87
N LEU A 53 -1.82 2.65 7.55
CA LEU A 53 -1.20 3.45 8.59
C LEU A 53 -2.22 4.03 9.57
N THR A 54 -1.71 4.49 10.71
CA THR A 54 -2.41 5.38 11.64
C THR A 54 -1.44 6.42 12.20
N SER A 55 -1.93 7.65 12.40
CA SER A 55 -1.15 8.72 13.02
C SER A 55 -1.00 8.59 14.54
N ALA A 56 -1.82 7.76 15.19
CA ALA A 56 -1.78 7.52 16.63
C ALA A 56 -0.63 6.61 17.07
N TYR A 57 0.15 6.05 16.13
CA TYR A 57 1.29 5.19 16.43
C TYR A 57 2.61 5.96 16.33
N ASN A 58 3.44 5.83 17.36
CA ASN A 58 4.80 6.35 17.37
C ASN A 58 5.73 5.42 16.61
N ASP A 59 5.94 5.72 15.33
CA ASP A 59 6.85 5.00 14.48
C ASP A 59 8.25 5.63 14.52
N ASN A 60 9.02 5.24 15.55
CA ASN A 60 10.39 5.69 15.77
C ASN A 60 10.54 7.23 15.77
N GLY A 61 9.65 7.91 16.49
CA GLY A 61 9.61 9.37 16.60
C GLY A 61 8.69 10.06 15.60
N TRP A 62 8.01 9.33 14.72
CA TRP A 62 7.17 9.89 13.67
C TRP A 62 5.72 9.42 13.76
N SER A 63 4.78 10.34 13.54
CA SER A 63 3.39 10.05 13.21
C SER A 63 3.25 10.01 11.69
N ARG A 64 2.71 8.91 11.15
CA ARG A 64 2.39 8.78 9.72
C ARG A 64 0.99 9.32 9.48
N LEU A 65 0.86 10.35 8.65
CA LEU A 65 -0.41 11.04 8.40
C LEU A 65 -1.09 10.57 7.12
N ARG A 66 -0.30 10.16 6.12
CA ARG A 66 -0.77 9.66 4.83
C ARG A 66 0.30 8.77 4.23
N GLY A 67 -0.08 7.84 3.38
CA GLY A 67 0.84 6.94 2.70
C GLY A 67 0.51 6.88 1.23
N TYR A 68 1.49 6.66 0.37
CA TYR A 68 1.26 6.34 -1.03
C TYR A 68 1.95 5.04 -1.42
N ILE A 69 1.39 4.41 -2.44
CA ILE A 69 2.00 3.31 -3.19
C ILE A 69 1.92 3.61 -4.68
N ARG A 70 2.87 3.08 -5.45
CA ARG A 70 2.97 3.27 -6.90
C ARG A 70 3.60 2.04 -7.52
N TYR A 71 2.96 1.51 -8.56
CA TYR A 71 3.60 0.64 -9.53
C TYR A 71 3.86 1.40 -10.82
N TYR A 72 5.03 1.15 -11.40
CA TYR A 72 5.41 1.68 -12.70
C TYR A 72 6.44 0.77 -13.38
N ILE A 73 6.53 0.89 -14.70
CA ILE A 73 7.61 0.29 -15.48
C ILE A 73 8.50 1.41 -16.00
N PRO A 74 9.80 1.45 -15.66
CA PRO A 74 10.73 2.46 -16.15
C PRO A 74 10.71 2.57 -17.67
N ASN A 75 10.84 3.78 -18.19
CA ASN A 75 10.90 4.06 -19.63
C ASN A 75 9.63 3.66 -20.42
N THR A 76 8.48 3.57 -19.75
CA THR A 76 7.18 3.34 -20.39
C THR A 76 6.14 4.35 -19.87
N ASP A 77 4.97 4.35 -20.51
CA ASP A 77 3.78 5.09 -20.08
C ASP A 77 2.98 4.36 -18.99
N LYS A 78 3.38 3.13 -18.63
CA LYS A 78 2.70 2.33 -17.61
C LYS A 78 3.12 2.77 -16.21
N ASP A 79 2.30 3.62 -15.63
CA ASP A 79 2.46 4.13 -14.27
C ASP A 79 1.09 4.38 -13.62
N THR A 80 0.93 3.92 -12.40
CA THR A 80 -0.28 4.17 -11.59
C THR A 80 -0.31 5.59 -11.00
N GLY A 81 0.81 6.29 -11.01
CA GLY A 81 1.03 7.48 -10.20
C GLY A 81 1.05 7.15 -8.70
N ARG A 82 1.27 8.17 -7.88
CA ARG A 82 1.21 8.00 -6.43
C ARG A 82 -0.24 7.86 -5.99
N CYS A 83 -0.62 6.65 -5.61
CA CYS A 83 -1.95 6.35 -5.09
C CYS A 83 -1.93 6.44 -3.58
N TYR A 84 -2.53 7.51 -3.06
CA TYR A 84 -2.51 7.82 -1.64
C TYR A 84 -3.67 7.18 -0.86
N THR A 85 -3.44 6.91 0.42
CA THR A 85 -4.49 6.74 1.44
C THR A 85 -5.23 8.06 1.67
N ASP A 86 -6.34 8.00 2.41
CA ASP A 86 -6.86 9.18 3.10
C ASP A 86 -5.88 9.65 4.17
N TRP A 87 -6.10 10.86 4.69
CA TRP A 87 -5.35 11.37 5.83
C TRP A 87 -5.83 10.70 7.12
N SER A 88 -4.91 10.25 7.97
CA SER A 88 -5.16 9.80 9.34
C SER A 88 -4.96 10.99 10.28
N LEU A 89 -6.00 11.79 10.54
CA LEU A 89 -5.85 13.03 11.33
C LEU A 89 -6.15 12.83 12.82
N ASN A 90 -6.93 11.82 13.16
CA ASN A 90 -7.42 11.54 14.51
C ASN A 90 -7.01 10.14 15.00
N GLY A 91 -6.00 9.53 14.38
CA GLY A 91 -5.53 8.19 14.72
C GLY A 91 -6.33 7.04 14.10
N GLU A 92 -7.25 7.33 13.19
CA GLU A 92 -7.96 6.33 12.41
C GLU A 92 -6.99 5.49 11.57
N LEU A 93 -7.30 4.21 11.43
CA LEU A 93 -6.57 3.33 10.55
C LEU A 93 -7.04 3.57 9.11
N VAL A 94 -6.16 4.09 8.26
CA VAL A 94 -6.43 4.30 6.84
C VAL A 94 -5.62 3.33 6.01
N SER A 95 -6.17 2.93 4.87
CA SER A 95 -5.49 2.03 3.94
C SER A 95 -5.80 2.33 2.49
N ARG A 96 -4.97 1.81 1.60
CA ARG A 96 -5.13 1.90 0.15
C ARG A 96 -4.61 0.62 -0.48
N GLU A 97 -5.36 0.13 -1.45
CA GLU A 97 -4.95 -0.98 -2.32
C GLU A 97 -4.97 -0.50 -3.77
N ILE A 98 -3.98 -0.94 -4.54
CA ILE A 98 -3.97 -0.75 -6.00
C ILE A 98 -3.61 -2.07 -6.69
N THR A 99 -4.17 -2.25 -7.88
CA THR A 99 -3.79 -3.35 -8.77
C THR A 99 -3.13 -2.79 -10.02
N PHE A 100 -2.00 -3.37 -10.40
CA PHE A 100 -1.28 -3.06 -11.63
C PHE A 100 -1.15 -4.32 -12.49
N TYR A 101 -1.25 -4.14 -13.81
CA TYR A 101 -1.14 -5.22 -14.78
C TYR A 101 0.00 -4.96 -15.76
N ASP A 102 0.91 -5.92 -15.86
CA ASP A 102 2.00 -5.96 -16.83
C ASP A 102 1.70 -6.95 -17.97
N THR A 103 2.56 -6.95 -18.98
CA THR A 103 2.64 -7.95 -20.04
C THR A 103 3.45 -9.16 -19.58
N LEU A 104 3.07 -10.35 -20.03
CA LEU A 104 3.84 -11.60 -19.84
C LEU A 104 5.08 -11.68 -20.75
N ASN A 105 5.87 -10.60 -20.82
CA ASN A 105 7.10 -10.56 -21.62
C ASN A 105 8.32 -10.70 -20.69
N PRO A 106 9.08 -11.80 -20.75
CA PRO A 106 10.22 -12.02 -19.87
C PRO A 106 11.36 -11.02 -20.11
N PHE A 107 11.42 -10.39 -21.29
CA PHE A 107 12.44 -9.41 -21.68
C PHE A 107 12.01 -7.96 -21.48
N ALA A 108 10.79 -7.70 -21.02
CA ALA A 108 10.35 -6.35 -20.71
C ALA A 108 11.04 -5.83 -19.43
N GLU A 109 11.17 -4.50 -19.35
CA GLU A 109 11.54 -3.81 -18.12
C GLU A 109 10.65 -4.26 -16.96
N LYS A 110 11.26 -4.48 -15.79
CA LYS A 110 10.55 -5.04 -14.64
C LYS A 110 9.69 -3.98 -13.96
N VAL A 111 8.51 -4.40 -13.51
CA VAL A 111 7.64 -3.59 -12.65
C VAL A 111 8.39 -3.21 -11.38
N ARG A 112 8.36 -1.91 -11.04
CA ARG A 112 8.88 -1.37 -9.80
C ARG A 112 7.74 -1.03 -8.86
N PHE A 113 7.97 -1.22 -7.57
CA PHE A 113 7.08 -0.82 -6.50
C PHE A 113 7.73 0.28 -5.66
N GLU A 114 7.07 1.42 -5.54
CA GLU A 114 7.45 2.55 -4.71
C GLU A 114 6.39 2.81 -3.65
N TYR A 115 6.83 3.27 -2.48
CA TYR A 115 5.94 3.71 -1.42
C TYR A 115 6.58 4.87 -0.65
N GLY A 116 5.77 5.56 0.15
CA GLY A 116 6.24 6.60 1.06
C GLY A 116 5.16 7.04 2.04
N PHE A 117 5.58 7.79 3.06
CA PHE A 117 4.68 8.33 4.08
C PHE A 117 4.87 9.83 4.26
N ASP A 118 3.78 10.57 4.27
CA ASP A 118 3.74 11.94 4.77
C ASP A 118 3.72 11.88 6.30
N SER A 119 4.72 12.50 6.94
CA SER A 119 5.00 12.27 8.36
C SER A 119 5.33 13.56 9.09
N VAL A 120 4.98 13.61 10.38
CA VAL A 120 5.34 14.69 11.30
C VAL A 120 5.95 14.09 12.57
N PRO A 121 6.72 14.87 13.36
CA PRO A 121 7.21 14.38 14.65
C PRO A 121 6.03 13.93 15.52
N TYR A 122 6.17 12.76 16.14
CA TYR A 122 5.11 12.18 16.97
C TYR A 122 4.79 13.11 18.15
N GLY A 123 3.50 13.31 18.43
CA GLY A 123 3.04 14.19 19.51
C GLY A 123 3.18 15.69 19.24
N SER A 124 3.57 16.10 18.03
CA SER A 124 3.72 17.53 17.69
C SER A 124 2.40 18.30 17.60
N GLY A 125 1.26 17.61 17.44
CA GLY A 125 -0.04 18.25 17.19
C GLY A 125 -0.14 18.99 15.85
N ILE A 126 0.89 18.87 14.99
CA ILE A 126 0.93 19.53 13.69
C ILE A 126 0.03 18.76 12.72
N LEU A 127 -1.02 19.44 12.26
CA LEU A 127 -1.81 18.96 11.14
C LEU A 127 -1.12 19.33 9.81
N PRO A 128 -1.27 18.50 8.77
CA PRO A 128 -0.58 18.68 7.49
C PRO A 128 -1.10 19.86 6.65
N PHE A 129 -2.10 20.59 7.16
CA PHE A 129 -2.62 21.82 6.59
C PHE A 129 -2.88 22.85 7.70
N THR A 130 -2.50 24.10 7.44
CA THR A 130 -2.93 25.22 8.28
C THR A 130 -4.41 25.46 8.02
N ILE A 131 -5.27 25.15 8.99
CA ILE A 131 -6.64 25.66 8.95
C ILE A 131 -6.53 27.16 9.16
N SER A 132 -6.74 27.97 8.12
CA SER A 132 -7.00 29.39 8.34
C SER A 132 -8.37 29.46 9.02
N THR A 133 -8.42 29.44 10.34
CA THR A 133 -9.62 29.85 11.05
C THR A 133 -9.94 31.27 10.60
N PRO A 134 -11.07 31.54 9.94
CA PRO A 134 -11.49 32.92 9.77
C PRO A 134 -11.60 33.48 11.19
N MET A 135 -10.84 34.53 11.46
CA MET A 135 -10.96 35.29 12.69
C MET A 135 -12.42 35.72 12.78
N VAL A 136 -13.16 35.17 13.74
CA VAL A 136 -14.49 35.66 14.07
C VAL A 136 -14.26 37.07 14.60
N GLU A 137 -14.57 38.08 13.78
CA GLU A 137 -14.65 39.46 14.27
C GLU A 137 -15.66 39.47 15.41
N VAL A 138 -15.16 39.64 16.63
CA VAL A 138 -15.98 39.87 17.81
C VAL A 138 -16.60 41.25 17.63
N PHE A 139 -17.83 41.28 17.09
CA PHE A 139 -18.64 42.49 17.15
C PHE A 139 -19.02 42.73 18.62
N GLU A 140 -18.30 43.64 19.28
CA GLU A 140 -18.76 44.24 20.53
C GLU A 140 -20.09 44.96 20.28
N ILE A 141 -21.19 44.31 20.67
CA ILE A 141 -22.49 44.97 20.76
C ILE A 141 -22.42 45.87 22.00
N LYS A 142 -22.12 47.16 21.81
CA LYS A 142 -22.38 48.18 22.83
C LYS A 142 -23.89 48.25 23.09
N ILE A 143 -24.33 47.62 24.17
CA ILE A 143 -25.67 47.83 24.73
C ILE A 143 -25.64 49.21 25.38
N GLY A 144 -26.15 50.22 24.68
CA GLY A 144 -26.41 51.55 25.22
C GLY A 144 -27.55 51.51 26.23
N LYS A 145 -27.35 52.15 27.38
CA LYS A 145 -28.42 52.62 28.26
C LYS A 145 -28.69 54.09 27.98
#